data_AF-A0A8J5FRG0-F1
#
_entry.id   AF-A0A8J5FRG0-F1
#
_cell.length_a   1.000
_cell.length_b   1.000
_cell.length_c   1.000
_cell.angle_alpha   90.00
_cell.angle_beta   90.00
_cell.angle_gamma   90.00
#
_symmetry.space_group_name_H-M   'P 1'
#
loop_
_entity.id
_entity.type
_entity.pdbx_description
1 polymer ?
#
loop_
_entity_poly.entity_id
_entity_poly.type
_entity_poly.pdbx_seq_one_letter_code
_entity_poly.pdbx_strand_id
1 'polypeptide(L)'
;MDDKEMAKLFDATVDRWKECSLAMNSAVVGSLVQFQKNIQNSLEGRLRQLVNIKHPTDATRALALLENESVIGSMKASLEKQLEAWKVNPFWVDQPPEIKVSVPKGSLCNLNAKFKVGLPPDAVFNIVTDPDNKRVFKNIKEVSSRKVLLDEGLRQVVEVEQAAIWRFLLWSGTITVNLIVDQNRKDYTVKFKQGKSGFIKRFEGCWKIEPLFVDEQMCRPYKPRMWSDYDSCTQGKGRVGSVVSLDQLIQPALMPPPPISWYLRGITIRTTEMLVKDLFVEAARLRCTMNSEGDKGDLEGSVHHSMLDSVYGFVDMKQR
;
A
#
# COMPACT_ATOMS: atom_id res chain seq x y z
N MET A 1 18.13 -23.08 26.17
CA MET A 1 17.98 -21.72 25.62
C MET A 1 18.77 -20.82 26.53
N ASP A 2 19.83 -20.22 26.02
CA ASP A 2 20.92 -19.62 26.79
C ASP A 2 20.56 -18.18 27.23
N ASP A 3 20.95 -17.76 28.42
CA ASP A 3 20.62 -16.44 29.00
C ASP A 3 21.17 -15.28 28.14
N LYS A 4 22.24 -15.54 27.37
CA LYS A 4 22.78 -14.61 26.38
C LYS A 4 21.90 -14.43 25.15
N GLU A 5 21.08 -15.42 24.82
CA GLU A 5 20.15 -15.36 23.69
C GLU A 5 18.89 -14.58 24.06
N MET A 6 18.42 -14.73 25.30
CA MET A 6 17.33 -13.93 25.87
C MET A 6 17.71 -12.46 26.03
N ALA A 7 18.95 -12.16 26.46
CA ALA A 7 19.44 -10.78 26.56
C ALA A 7 19.50 -10.07 25.20
N LYS A 8 19.95 -10.76 24.14
CA LYS A 8 19.96 -10.21 22.76
C LYS A 8 18.56 -9.96 22.20
N LEU A 9 17.60 -10.85 22.52
CA LEU A 9 16.19 -10.67 22.17
C LEU A 9 15.58 -9.47 22.89
N PHE A 10 15.96 -9.26 24.15
CA PHE A 10 15.51 -8.13 24.96
C PHE A 10 16.10 -6.80 24.46
N ASP A 11 17.41 -6.74 24.20
CA ASP A 11 18.07 -5.54 23.67
C ASP A 11 17.55 -5.16 22.27
N ALA A 12 17.37 -6.14 21.39
CA ALA A 12 16.76 -5.92 20.07
C ALA A 12 15.28 -5.48 20.15
N THR A 13 14.60 -5.77 21.26
CA THR A 13 13.22 -5.32 21.51
C THR A 13 13.20 -3.90 22.07
N VAL A 14 14.17 -3.54 22.91
CA VAL A 14 14.34 -2.20 23.50
C VAL A 14 14.79 -1.17 22.45
N ASP A 15 15.74 -1.51 21.59
CA ASP A 15 16.22 -0.59 20.54
C ASP A 15 15.17 -0.34 19.47
N ARG A 16 14.34 -1.35 19.17
CA ARG A 16 13.23 -1.21 18.21
C ARG A 16 12.02 -0.49 18.82
N TRP A 17 11.87 -0.50 20.14
CA TRP A 17 10.95 0.38 20.88
C TRP A 17 11.39 1.85 20.80
N LYS A 18 12.71 2.11 20.89
CA LYS A 18 13.28 3.46 20.70
C LYS A 18 13.11 3.98 19.26
N GLU A 19 13.14 3.11 18.26
CA GLU A 19 12.82 3.47 16.86
C GLU A 19 11.35 3.89 16.68
N CYS A 20 10.38 3.22 17.33
CA CYS A 20 8.98 3.70 17.33
C CYS A 20 8.80 5.00 18.13
N SER A 21 9.66 5.30 19.12
CA SER A 21 9.68 6.57 19.85
C SER A 21 10.20 7.75 19.01
N LEU A 22 11.18 7.54 18.13
CA LEU A 22 11.74 8.58 17.24
C LEU A 22 10.85 8.92 16.02
N ALA A 23 9.90 8.05 15.65
CA ALA A 23 8.92 8.31 14.59
C ALA A 23 7.82 9.32 15.00
N MET A 24 7.81 9.76 16.27
CA MET A 24 6.86 10.73 16.81
C MET A 24 7.41 12.16 16.67
N ASN A 25 7.22 12.81 15.52
CA ASN A 25 7.30 14.28 15.42
C ASN A 25 6.43 14.85 14.26
N SER A 26 5.43 15.67 14.65
CA SER A 26 4.86 16.82 13.93
C SER A 26 4.10 16.69 12.58
N ALA A 27 3.52 15.55 12.22
CA ALA A 27 2.49 15.49 11.14
C ALA A 27 1.17 14.82 11.59
N VAL A 28 1.00 14.68 12.91
CA VAL A 28 0.20 13.65 13.57
C VAL A 28 -1.31 13.90 13.65
N VAL A 29 -1.81 15.13 13.41
CA VAL A 29 -3.25 15.44 13.61
C VAL A 29 -4.06 15.52 12.30
N GLY A 30 -3.41 15.73 11.14
CA GLY A 30 -4.12 15.88 9.85
C GLY A 30 -4.61 14.55 9.24
N SER A 31 -3.97 13.43 9.56
CA SER A 31 -4.09 12.15 8.84
C SER A 31 -5.43 11.41 9.06
N LEU A 32 -5.91 11.34 10.30
CA LEU A 32 -7.21 10.71 10.62
C LEU A 32 -8.39 11.63 10.29
N VAL A 33 -8.23 12.94 10.53
CA VAL A 33 -9.27 13.95 10.30
C VAL A 33 -9.57 14.09 8.80
N GLN A 34 -8.55 14.06 7.94
CA GLN A 34 -8.75 14.20 6.49
C GLN A 34 -9.33 12.91 5.85
N PHE A 35 -8.98 11.73 6.38
CA PHE A 35 -9.55 10.45 5.94
C PHE A 35 -11.01 10.28 6.36
N GLN A 36 -11.35 10.63 7.61
CA GLN A 36 -12.75 10.73 8.06
C GLN A 36 -13.54 11.69 7.19
N LYS A 37 -12.95 12.85 6.84
CA LYS A 37 -13.60 13.87 6.01
C LYS A 37 -13.81 13.42 4.56
N ASN A 38 -12.89 12.65 3.96
CA ASN A 38 -13.06 12.11 2.61
C ASN A 38 -14.10 10.97 2.53
N ILE A 39 -14.20 10.15 3.58
CA ILE A 39 -15.28 9.16 3.71
C ILE A 39 -16.63 9.86 3.94
N GLN A 40 -16.66 10.88 4.79
CA GLN A 40 -17.87 11.69 5.03
C GLN A 40 -18.33 12.42 3.76
N ASN A 41 -17.42 13.01 2.98
CA ASN A 41 -17.75 13.68 1.73
C ASN A 41 -18.30 12.69 0.67
N SER A 42 -17.79 11.44 0.66
CA SER A 42 -18.32 10.37 -0.18
C SER A 42 -19.72 9.93 0.27
N LEU A 43 -19.94 9.79 1.59
CA LEU A 43 -21.24 9.47 2.18
C LEU A 43 -22.27 10.58 1.95
N GLU A 44 -21.89 11.85 2.10
CA GLU A 44 -22.78 12.99 1.81
C GLU A 44 -23.17 13.07 0.33
N GLY A 45 -22.23 12.76 -0.58
CA GLY A 45 -22.53 12.65 -2.01
C GLY A 45 -23.54 11.52 -2.31
N ARG A 46 -23.44 10.40 -1.59
CA ARG A 46 -24.33 9.24 -1.70
C ARG A 46 -25.73 9.51 -1.14
N LEU A 47 -25.82 10.18 0.01
CA LEU A 47 -27.10 10.62 0.59
C LEU A 47 -27.84 11.57 -0.36
N ARG A 48 -27.13 12.48 -1.03
CA ARG A 48 -27.73 13.38 -2.03
C ARG A 48 -28.23 12.64 -3.27
N GLN A 49 -27.58 11.55 -3.68
CA GLN A 49 -28.03 10.71 -4.80
C GLN A 49 -29.26 9.87 -4.44
N LEU A 50 -29.33 9.34 -3.20
CA LEU A 50 -30.50 8.59 -2.71
C LEU A 50 -31.76 9.46 -2.62
N VAL A 51 -31.61 10.75 -2.33
CA VAL A 51 -32.73 11.71 -2.24
C VAL A 51 -33.33 12.06 -3.62
N ASN A 52 -32.60 11.82 -4.72
CA ASN A 52 -33.00 12.24 -6.08
C ASN A 52 -33.65 11.13 -6.94
N ILE A 53 -34.10 10.04 -6.33
CA ILE A 53 -34.66 8.87 -7.03
C ILE A 53 -36.04 9.16 -7.63
N LYS A 54 -36.19 8.96 -8.95
CA LYS A 54 -37.46 9.17 -9.67
C LYS A 54 -38.01 7.93 -10.40
N HIS A 55 -37.21 6.87 -10.60
CA HIS A 55 -37.61 5.71 -11.44
C HIS A 55 -37.35 4.32 -10.82
N PRO A 56 -38.04 3.25 -11.28
CA PRO A 56 -37.92 1.89 -10.74
C PRO A 56 -36.52 1.26 -10.86
N THR A 57 -35.76 1.58 -11.93
CA THR A 57 -34.36 1.16 -12.11
C THR A 57 -33.40 1.77 -11.09
N ASP A 58 -33.77 2.87 -10.46
CA ASP A 58 -32.98 3.51 -9.41
C ASP A 58 -33.18 2.80 -8.06
N ALA A 59 -34.30 2.10 -7.85
CA ALA A 59 -34.56 1.35 -6.63
C ALA A 59 -33.64 0.12 -6.49
N THR A 60 -33.41 -0.63 -7.57
CA THR A 60 -32.46 -1.76 -7.56
C THR A 60 -31.03 -1.28 -7.30
N ARG A 61 -30.64 -0.13 -7.88
CA ARG A 61 -29.35 0.50 -7.58
C ARG A 61 -29.25 0.98 -6.14
N ALA A 62 -30.32 1.57 -5.59
CA ALA A 62 -30.37 2.01 -4.20
C ALA A 62 -30.22 0.83 -3.22
N LEU A 63 -30.90 -0.30 -3.48
CA LEU A 63 -30.76 -1.52 -2.67
C LEU A 63 -29.33 -2.06 -2.71
N ALA A 64 -28.72 -2.14 -3.89
CA ALA A 64 -27.32 -2.56 -4.01
C ALA A 64 -26.34 -1.62 -3.29
N LEU A 65 -26.61 -0.30 -3.27
CA LEU A 65 -25.82 0.67 -2.52
C LEU A 65 -25.97 0.49 -1.00
N LEU A 66 -27.18 0.24 -0.50
CA LEU A 66 -27.43 -0.02 0.92
C LEU A 66 -26.77 -1.32 1.39
N GLU A 67 -26.87 -2.39 0.59
CA GLU A 67 -26.16 -3.65 0.87
C GLU A 67 -24.65 -3.41 0.91
N ASN A 68 -24.10 -2.68 -0.06
CA ASN A 68 -22.69 -2.32 -0.08
C ASN A 68 -22.27 -1.49 1.14
N GLU A 69 -23.10 -0.55 1.61
CA GLU A 69 -22.82 0.23 2.82
C GLU A 69 -22.75 -0.66 4.07
N SER A 70 -23.67 -1.62 4.22
CA SER A 70 -23.64 -2.57 5.33
C SER A 70 -22.38 -3.45 5.31
N VAL A 71 -21.98 -3.92 4.12
CA VAL A 71 -20.75 -4.69 3.92
C VAL A 71 -19.51 -3.85 4.22
N ILE A 72 -19.45 -2.60 3.75
CA ILE A 72 -18.35 -1.67 4.05
C ILE A 72 -18.24 -1.42 5.56
N GLY A 73 -19.39 -1.25 6.25
CA GLY A 73 -19.43 -1.12 7.71
C GLY A 73 -18.83 -2.33 8.43
N SER A 74 -19.24 -3.54 8.02
CA SER A 74 -18.69 -4.80 8.56
C SER A 74 -17.19 -4.95 8.26
N MET A 75 -16.74 -4.60 7.06
CA MET A 75 -15.32 -4.65 6.68
C MET A 75 -14.48 -3.68 7.50
N LYS A 76 -15.00 -2.46 7.75
CA LYS A 76 -14.34 -1.47 8.60
C LYS A 76 -14.18 -1.98 10.03
N ALA A 77 -15.24 -2.53 10.62
CA ALA A 77 -15.17 -3.11 11.97
C ALA A 77 -14.18 -4.28 12.04
N SER A 78 -14.15 -5.14 11.01
CA SER A 78 -13.18 -6.23 10.89
C SER A 78 -11.75 -5.70 10.77
N LEU A 79 -11.51 -4.67 9.95
CA LEU A 79 -10.21 -4.03 9.80
C LEU A 79 -9.72 -3.43 11.13
N GLU A 80 -10.58 -2.71 11.85
CA GLU A 80 -10.25 -2.13 13.16
C GLU A 80 -9.83 -3.22 14.15
N LYS A 81 -10.59 -4.33 14.24
CA LYS A 81 -10.23 -5.49 15.07
C LYS A 81 -8.88 -6.08 14.67
N GLN A 82 -8.62 -6.24 13.37
CA GLN A 82 -7.35 -6.80 12.87
C GLN A 82 -6.16 -5.88 13.14
N LEU A 83 -6.34 -4.56 13.02
CA LEU A 83 -5.30 -3.58 13.36
C LEU A 83 -5.04 -3.55 14.88
N GLU A 84 -6.06 -3.75 15.71
CA GLU A 84 -5.89 -3.80 17.16
C GLU A 84 -5.04 -5.02 17.58
N ALA A 85 -5.23 -6.18 16.95
CA ALA A 85 -4.35 -7.34 17.15
C ALA A 85 -2.88 -7.03 16.81
N TRP A 86 -2.65 -6.21 15.78
CA TRP A 86 -1.32 -5.73 15.43
C TRP A 86 -0.74 -4.72 16.43
N LYS A 87 -1.56 -3.86 17.04
CA LYS A 87 -1.09 -2.93 18.09
C LYS A 87 -0.68 -3.67 19.36
N VAL A 88 -1.42 -4.71 19.73
CA VAL A 88 -1.11 -5.56 20.89
C VAL A 88 0.22 -6.28 20.69
N ASN A 89 0.47 -6.82 19.49
CA ASN A 89 1.75 -7.44 19.16
C ASN A 89 2.25 -6.96 17.78
N PRO A 90 3.02 -5.87 17.73
CA PRO A 90 3.49 -5.31 16.48
C PRO A 90 4.66 -6.08 15.88
N PHE A 91 5.15 -7.15 16.51
CA PHE A 91 6.34 -7.87 16.03
C PHE A 91 6.11 -8.50 14.65
N TRP A 92 6.93 -8.11 13.68
CA TRP A 92 6.95 -8.63 12.32
C TRP A 92 8.36 -8.49 11.76
N VAL A 93 8.78 -9.46 10.95
CA VAL A 93 10.07 -9.42 10.26
C VAL A 93 9.80 -9.36 8.77
N ASP A 94 10.15 -8.24 8.16
CA ASP A 94 10.02 -8.06 6.72
C ASP A 94 10.97 -8.99 5.97
N GLN A 95 10.43 -9.72 5.00
CA GLN A 95 11.18 -10.61 4.13
C GLN A 95 11.46 -9.90 2.81
N PRO A 96 12.62 -10.13 2.18
CA PRO A 96 12.90 -9.58 0.86
C PRO A 96 11.85 -10.06 -0.16
N PRO A 97 11.45 -9.21 -1.12
CA PRO A 97 10.48 -9.59 -2.14
C PRO A 97 11.06 -10.62 -3.12
N GLU A 98 10.23 -11.58 -3.54
CA GLU A 98 10.52 -12.46 -4.67
C GLU A 98 10.24 -11.71 -5.97
N ILE A 99 11.28 -11.30 -6.70
CA ILE A 99 11.14 -10.52 -7.94
C ILE A 99 11.64 -11.32 -9.15
N LYS A 100 10.79 -11.45 -10.16
CA LYS A 100 11.12 -12.03 -11.46
C LYS A 100 10.88 -10.98 -12.54
N VAL A 101 11.91 -10.71 -13.33
CA VAL A 101 11.84 -9.78 -14.45
C VAL A 101 12.32 -10.46 -15.72
N SER A 102 11.49 -10.42 -16.76
CA SER A 102 11.82 -10.92 -18.11
C SER A 102 11.73 -9.80 -19.14
N VAL A 103 12.66 -9.79 -20.09
CA VAL A 103 12.72 -8.79 -21.15
C VAL A 103 12.84 -9.50 -22.51
N PRO A 104 11.74 -10.00 -23.10
CA PRO A 104 11.75 -10.61 -24.43
C PRO A 104 12.21 -9.65 -25.54
N LYS A 105 12.62 -10.23 -26.68
CA LYS A 105 12.95 -9.48 -27.90
C LYS A 105 11.74 -8.63 -28.32
N GLY A 106 11.97 -7.34 -28.60
CA GLY A 106 10.89 -6.37 -28.87
C GLY A 106 10.51 -5.46 -27.69
N SER A 107 11.30 -5.47 -26.62
CA SER A 107 11.30 -4.46 -25.53
C SER A 107 10.13 -4.46 -24.56
N LEU A 108 9.36 -5.55 -24.50
CA LEU A 108 8.43 -5.76 -23.39
C LEU A 108 9.22 -6.13 -22.12
N CYS A 109 8.93 -5.48 -21.00
CA CYS A 109 9.44 -5.84 -19.68
C CYS A 109 8.26 -6.38 -18.86
N ASN A 110 8.35 -7.66 -18.46
CA ASN A 110 7.39 -8.25 -17.53
C ASN A 110 8.02 -8.37 -16.16
N LEU A 111 7.39 -7.75 -15.17
CA LEU A 111 7.71 -7.82 -13.75
C LEU A 111 6.65 -8.68 -13.07
N ASN A 112 7.10 -9.61 -12.24
CA ASN A 112 6.28 -10.35 -11.29
C ASN A 112 6.97 -10.20 -9.94
N ALA A 113 6.31 -9.62 -8.96
CA ALA A 113 6.83 -9.47 -7.61
C ALA A 113 5.85 -10.09 -6.61
N LYS A 114 6.38 -10.82 -5.62
CA LYS A 114 5.59 -11.39 -4.52
C LYS A 114 6.28 -11.12 -3.20
N PHE A 115 5.55 -10.59 -2.22
CA PHE A 115 6.09 -10.26 -0.91
C PHE A 115 5.01 -10.30 0.16
N LYS A 116 5.42 -10.32 1.43
CA LYS A 116 4.51 -10.37 2.57
C LYS A 116 4.55 -9.05 3.32
N VAL A 117 3.39 -8.55 3.73
CA VAL A 117 3.25 -7.30 4.49
C VAL A 117 2.59 -7.61 5.82
N GLY A 118 3.14 -7.07 6.92
CA GLY A 118 2.59 -7.16 8.27
C GLY A 118 1.38 -6.25 8.47
N LEU A 119 0.37 -6.33 7.59
CA LEU A 119 -0.89 -5.62 7.67
C LEU A 119 -2.01 -6.44 7.05
N PRO A 120 -3.27 -6.27 7.49
CA PRO A 120 -4.40 -6.94 6.89
C PRO A 120 -4.66 -6.47 5.44
N PRO A 121 -5.29 -7.31 4.59
CA PRO A 121 -5.55 -6.96 3.18
C PRO A 121 -6.26 -5.63 3.00
N ASP A 122 -7.19 -5.33 3.90
CA ASP A 122 -7.93 -4.07 3.86
C ASP A 122 -7.03 -2.84 4.04
N ALA A 123 -6.05 -2.90 4.94
CA ALA A 123 -5.10 -1.83 5.16
C ALA A 123 -4.15 -1.66 3.97
N VAL A 124 -3.63 -2.76 3.42
CA VAL A 124 -2.72 -2.71 2.27
C VAL A 124 -3.42 -2.13 1.04
N PHE A 125 -4.65 -2.58 0.76
CA PHE A 125 -5.40 -2.06 -0.38
C PHE A 125 -5.78 -0.58 -0.17
N ASN A 126 -6.06 -0.14 1.06
CA ASN A 126 -6.24 1.30 1.36
C ASN A 126 -5.01 2.11 0.98
N ILE A 127 -3.80 1.64 1.34
CA ILE A 127 -2.54 2.33 1.00
C ILE A 127 -2.35 2.44 -0.52
N VAL A 128 -2.56 1.34 -1.24
CA VAL A 128 -2.31 1.29 -2.69
C VAL A 128 -3.32 2.12 -3.48
N THR A 129 -4.57 2.18 -3.03
CA THR A 129 -5.66 2.91 -3.70
C THR A 129 -5.83 4.36 -3.24
N ASP A 130 -5.06 4.79 -2.23
CA ASP A 130 -5.14 6.13 -1.69
C ASP A 130 -4.82 7.19 -2.78
N PRO A 131 -5.69 8.20 -2.98
CA PRO A 131 -5.43 9.26 -3.95
C PRO A 131 -4.19 10.11 -3.62
N ASP A 132 -3.73 10.08 -2.37
CA ASP A 132 -2.53 10.75 -1.86
C ASP A 132 -1.44 9.72 -1.46
N ASN A 133 -1.33 8.63 -2.23
CA ASN A 133 -0.34 7.57 -1.98
C ASN A 133 1.13 8.01 -2.16
N LYS A 134 1.39 9.23 -2.68
CA LYS A 134 2.73 9.84 -2.74
C LYS A 134 3.38 10.01 -1.36
N ARG A 135 2.58 10.07 -0.28
CA ARG A 135 3.10 10.10 1.09
C ARG A 135 3.79 8.80 1.49
N VAL A 136 3.42 7.70 0.84
CA VAL A 136 3.97 6.36 1.06
C VAL A 136 5.04 6.08 0.02
N PHE A 137 4.67 6.13 -1.26
CA PHE A 137 5.56 5.74 -2.36
C PHE A 137 6.37 6.93 -2.87
N LYS A 138 7.65 6.97 -2.54
CA LYS A 138 8.55 8.09 -2.86
C LYS A 138 8.86 8.22 -4.35
N ASN A 139 8.58 7.18 -5.14
CA ASN A 139 8.72 7.19 -6.60
C ASN A 139 7.59 8.00 -7.29
N ILE A 140 6.50 8.30 -6.57
CA ILE A 140 5.38 9.10 -7.06
C ILE A 140 5.63 10.55 -6.68
N LYS A 141 5.73 11.44 -7.68
CA LYS A 141 5.95 12.88 -7.44
C LYS A 141 4.64 13.58 -7.10
N GLU A 142 3.66 13.41 -7.96
CA GLU A 142 2.35 14.06 -7.84
C GLU A 142 1.28 13.29 -8.61
N VAL A 143 0.04 13.39 -8.13
CA VAL A 143 -1.16 13.01 -8.86
C VAL A 143 -1.76 14.30 -9.39
N SER A 144 -1.61 14.56 -10.70
CA SER A 144 -2.03 15.82 -11.32
C SER A 144 -3.54 15.87 -11.55
N SER A 145 -4.16 14.72 -11.81
CA SER A 145 -5.62 14.62 -11.93
C SER A 145 -6.13 13.25 -11.50
N ARG A 146 -7.34 13.23 -10.95
CA ARG A 146 -8.10 12.02 -10.61
C ARG A 146 -9.56 12.24 -10.96
N LYS A 147 -10.11 11.40 -11.82
CA LYS A 147 -11.52 11.42 -12.22
C LYS A 147 -12.13 10.05 -11.96
N VAL A 148 -13.20 10.00 -11.16
CA VAL A 148 -13.96 8.76 -10.97
C VAL A 148 -14.83 8.53 -12.20
N LEU A 149 -14.61 7.42 -12.89
CA LEU A 149 -15.38 7.01 -14.07
C LEU A 149 -16.59 6.14 -13.69
N LEU A 150 -16.42 5.30 -12.68
CA LEU A 150 -17.45 4.39 -12.17
C LEU A 150 -17.26 4.21 -10.66
N ASP A 151 -18.34 4.23 -9.90
CA ASP A 151 -18.36 3.89 -8.46
C ASP A 151 -19.55 2.97 -8.18
N GLU A 152 -19.26 1.71 -7.89
CA GLU A 152 -20.23 0.67 -7.51
C GLU A 152 -20.11 0.35 -6.01
N GLY A 153 -19.54 1.25 -5.21
CA GLY A 153 -19.30 1.04 -3.78
C GLY A 153 -18.03 0.23 -3.52
N LEU A 154 -18.10 -1.10 -3.70
CA LEU A 154 -16.97 -2.01 -3.48
C LEU A 154 -16.02 -2.08 -4.68
N ARG A 155 -16.41 -1.51 -5.82
CA ARG A 155 -15.58 -1.39 -7.00
C ARG A 155 -15.61 0.05 -7.50
N GLN A 156 -14.44 0.60 -7.82
CA GLN A 156 -14.32 1.95 -8.37
C GLN A 156 -13.34 1.93 -9.54
N VAL A 157 -13.75 2.52 -10.66
CA VAL A 157 -12.86 2.74 -11.81
C VAL A 157 -12.52 4.22 -11.87
N VAL A 158 -11.23 4.53 -11.86
CA VAL A 158 -10.73 5.90 -11.85
C VAL A 158 -9.74 6.12 -12.99
N GLU A 159 -9.83 7.27 -13.64
CA GLU A 159 -8.78 7.78 -14.52
C GLU A 159 -7.86 8.68 -13.68
N VAL A 160 -6.56 8.43 -13.75
CA VAL A 160 -5.55 9.12 -12.96
C VAL A 160 -4.42 9.55 -13.87
N GLU A 161 -4.00 10.80 -13.76
CA GLU A 161 -2.73 11.26 -14.33
C GLU A 161 -1.72 11.39 -13.20
N GLN A 162 -0.66 10.60 -13.29
CA GLN A 162 0.42 10.52 -12.29
C GLN A 162 1.74 10.93 -12.92
N ALA A 163 2.47 11.77 -12.20
CA ALA A 163 3.84 12.11 -12.54
C ALA A 163 4.78 11.23 -11.70
N ALA A 164 5.52 10.34 -12.37
CA ALA A 164 6.51 9.47 -11.75
C ALA A 164 7.92 10.01 -12.00
N ILE A 165 8.78 9.88 -11.00
CA ILE A 165 10.19 10.24 -11.14
C ILE A 165 10.91 9.07 -11.79
N TRP A 166 11.64 9.32 -12.88
CA TRP A 166 12.54 8.34 -13.47
C TRP A 166 13.99 8.80 -13.32
N ARG A 167 14.88 7.84 -13.04
CA ARG A 167 16.32 8.05 -12.99
C ARG A 167 16.99 6.96 -13.84
N PHE A 168 17.70 7.37 -14.88
CA PHE A 168 18.45 6.48 -15.77
C PHE A 168 19.84 7.08 -15.99
N LEU A 169 20.88 6.35 -15.57
CA LEU A 169 22.29 6.78 -15.66
C LEU A 169 22.50 8.19 -15.07
N LEU A 170 23.04 9.15 -15.83
CA LEU A 170 23.27 10.53 -15.39
C LEU A 170 22.04 11.45 -15.52
N TRP A 171 20.90 10.94 -16.02
CA TRP A 171 19.71 11.74 -16.28
C TRP A 171 18.60 11.38 -15.31
N SER A 172 17.91 12.41 -14.83
CA SER A 172 16.68 12.25 -14.06
C SER A 172 15.60 13.11 -14.69
N GLY A 173 14.36 12.63 -14.67
CA GLY A 173 13.23 13.35 -15.23
C GLY A 173 11.92 12.94 -14.59
N THR A 174 10.84 13.54 -15.06
CA THR A 174 9.48 13.20 -14.65
C THR A 174 8.73 12.70 -15.88
N ILE A 175 8.05 11.56 -15.77
CA ILE A 175 7.18 11.04 -16.81
C ILE A 175 5.74 11.10 -16.31
N THR A 176 4.86 11.74 -17.10
CA THR A 176 3.44 11.75 -16.82
C THR A 176 2.79 10.55 -17.47
N VAL A 177 2.07 9.75 -16.70
CA VAL A 177 1.38 8.55 -17.14
C VAL A 177 -0.10 8.72 -16.84
N ASN A 178 -0.94 8.56 -17.86
CA ASN A 178 -2.38 8.50 -17.72
C ASN A 178 -2.80 7.02 -17.58
N LEU A 179 -3.47 6.70 -16.48
CA LEU A 179 -3.86 5.35 -16.08
C LEU A 179 -5.37 5.28 -15.88
N ILE A 180 -5.97 4.18 -16.35
CA ILE A 180 -7.29 3.74 -15.92
C ILE A 180 -7.07 2.65 -14.89
N VAL A 181 -7.53 2.87 -13.65
CA VAL A 181 -7.34 1.99 -12.51
C VAL A 181 -8.69 1.44 -12.07
N ASP A 182 -8.86 0.12 -12.16
CA ASP A 182 -10.00 -0.64 -11.65
C ASP A 182 -9.65 -1.17 -10.26
N GLN A 183 -10.27 -0.57 -9.25
CA GLN A 183 -10.09 -0.89 -7.84
C GLN A 183 -11.25 -1.78 -7.41
N ASN A 184 -10.99 -3.06 -7.12
CA ASN A 184 -12.00 -4.01 -6.68
C ASN A 184 -11.71 -4.51 -5.28
N ARG A 185 -12.50 -4.04 -4.32
CA ARG A 185 -12.40 -4.41 -2.91
C ARG A 185 -12.81 -5.86 -2.64
N LYS A 186 -13.75 -6.42 -3.43
CA LYS A 186 -14.31 -7.76 -3.18
C LYS A 186 -13.26 -8.87 -3.29
N ASP A 187 -12.35 -8.73 -4.24
CA ASP A 187 -11.27 -9.69 -4.51
C ASP A 187 -9.87 -9.12 -4.19
N TYR A 188 -9.82 -7.93 -3.61
CA TYR A 188 -8.59 -7.18 -3.32
C TYR A 188 -7.65 -7.06 -4.52
N THR A 189 -8.21 -6.76 -5.68
CA THR A 189 -7.44 -6.50 -6.90
C THR A 189 -7.44 -5.02 -7.26
N VAL A 190 -6.27 -4.52 -7.68
CA VAL A 190 -6.14 -3.19 -8.29
C VAL A 190 -5.47 -3.37 -9.63
N LYS A 191 -6.27 -3.30 -10.69
CA LYS A 191 -5.80 -3.45 -12.07
C LYS A 191 -5.61 -2.07 -12.66
N PHE A 192 -4.48 -1.83 -13.30
CA PHE A 192 -4.24 -0.58 -14.00
C PHE A 192 -3.84 -0.86 -15.43
N LYS A 193 -4.26 0.03 -16.32
CA LYS A 193 -3.87 0.03 -17.72
C LYS A 193 -3.67 1.45 -18.20
N GLN A 194 -2.81 1.61 -19.19
CA GLN A 194 -2.59 2.87 -19.85
C GLN A 194 -3.89 3.38 -20.48
N GLY A 195 -4.28 4.60 -20.16
CA GLY A 195 -5.41 5.27 -20.79
C GLY A 195 -4.98 5.94 -22.09
N LYS A 196 -4.28 7.07 -22.00
CA LYS A 196 -3.73 7.79 -23.17
C LYS A 196 -2.31 7.31 -23.53
N SER A 197 -2.07 7.11 -24.82
CA SER A 197 -0.76 6.73 -25.35
C SER A 197 0.22 7.90 -25.28
N GLY A 198 1.47 7.63 -24.90
CA GLY A 198 2.54 8.62 -24.76
C GLY A 198 3.91 8.00 -25.07
N PHE A 199 4.93 8.27 -24.24
CA PHE A 199 6.26 7.64 -24.35
C PHE A 199 6.27 6.13 -24.08
N ILE A 200 5.20 5.62 -23.48
CA ILE A 200 4.96 4.20 -23.23
C ILE A 200 3.87 3.73 -24.20
N LYS A 201 4.09 2.58 -24.84
CA LYS A 201 3.14 1.95 -25.77
C LYS A 201 2.14 1.06 -25.05
N ARG A 202 2.59 0.36 -24.01
CA ARG A 202 1.73 -0.44 -23.12
C ARG A 202 2.24 -0.31 -21.71
N PHE A 203 1.36 0.03 -20.79
CA PHE A 203 1.62 -0.03 -19.37
C PHE A 203 0.40 -0.61 -18.69
N GLU A 204 0.54 -1.81 -18.14
CA GLU A 204 -0.56 -2.49 -17.46
C GLU A 204 -0.04 -3.31 -16.31
N GLY A 205 -0.89 -3.57 -15.35
CA GLY A 205 -0.54 -4.41 -14.22
C GLY A 205 -1.70 -4.68 -13.28
N CYS A 206 -1.42 -5.54 -12.31
CA CYS A 206 -2.37 -6.01 -11.33
C CYS A 206 -1.68 -6.15 -9.99
N TRP A 207 -2.19 -5.42 -9.01
CA TRP A 207 -1.99 -5.73 -7.60
C TRP A 207 -3.03 -6.75 -7.17
N LYS A 208 -2.60 -7.81 -6.50
CA LYS A 208 -3.48 -8.77 -5.84
C LYS A 208 -3.03 -8.93 -4.39
N ILE A 209 -3.95 -8.83 -3.44
CA ILE A 209 -3.66 -8.87 -2.02
C ILE A 209 -4.45 -10.02 -1.39
N GLU A 210 -3.76 -10.97 -0.79
CA GLU A 210 -4.35 -12.18 -0.22
C GLU A 210 -4.08 -12.23 1.30
N PRO A 211 -5.00 -12.74 2.12
CA PRO A 211 -4.80 -12.81 3.57
C PRO A 211 -3.68 -13.80 3.92
N LEU A 212 -2.91 -13.45 4.96
CA LEU A 212 -1.90 -14.30 5.57
C LEU A 212 -2.20 -14.45 7.07
N PHE A 213 -2.48 -15.66 7.52
CA PHE A 213 -2.68 -15.95 8.94
C PHE A 213 -1.33 -16.05 9.65
N VAL A 214 -0.97 -15.03 10.43
CA VAL A 214 0.36 -14.91 11.03
C VAL A 214 0.51 -15.84 12.23
N ASP A 215 -0.54 -15.94 13.03
CA ASP A 215 -0.53 -16.72 14.28
C ASP A 215 -1.17 -18.10 14.13
N GLU A 216 -1.02 -18.76 12.96
CA GLU A 216 -1.62 -20.06 12.66
C GLU A 216 -1.19 -21.17 13.65
N GLN A 217 -0.05 -21.01 14.32
CA GLN A 217 0.43 -21.93 15.36
C GLN A 217 -0.50 -22.04 16.57
N MET A 218 -1.33 -21.02 16.84
CA MET A 218 -2.32 -21.04 17.92
C MET A 218 -3.46 -22.03 17.65
N CYS A 219 -3.65 -22.42 16.39
CA CYS A 219 -4.77 -23.24 15.94
C CYS A 219 -4.42 -24.74 15.88
N ARG A 220 -3.21 -25.12 16.31
CA ARG A 220 -2.75 -26.52 16.30
C ARG A 220 -3.72 -27.44 17.06
N PRO A 221 -3.97 -28.66 16.57
CA PRO A 221 -3.29 -29.31 15.44
C PRO A 221 -3.83 -28.94 14.04
N TYR A 222 -4.89 -28.13 13.95
CA TYR A 222 -5.56 -27.83 12.69
C TYR A 222 -5.02 -26.56 12.03
N LYS A 223 -4.85 -26.58 10.70
CA LYS A 223 -4.44 -25.39 9.93
C LYS A 223 -5.69 -24.69 9.37
N PRO A 224 -6.00 -23.46 9.80
CA PRO A 224 -7.18 -22.74 9.33
C PRO A 224 -7.04 -22.40 7.85
N ARG A 225 -8.11 -22.63 7.07
CA ARG A 225 -8.16 -22.29 5.64
C ARG A 225 -9.00 -21.04 5.37
N MET A 226 -9.99 -20.80 6.21
CA MET A 226 -10.91 -19.67 6.11
C MET A 226 -10.72 -18.71 7.28
N TRP A 227 -11.14 -17.46 7.07
CA TRP A 227 -11.09 -16.44 8.11
C TRP A 227 -11.92 -16.82 9.33
N SER A 228 -13.10 -17.43 9.16
CA SER A 228 -13.95 -17.87 10.28
C SER A 228 -13.25 -18.87 11.20
N ASP A 229 -12.53 -19.84 10.61
CA ASP A 229 -11.79 -20.84 11.36
C ASP A 229 -10.66 -20.19 12.13
N TYR A 230 -9.94 -19.27 11.48
CA TYR A 230 -8.84 -18.51 12.07
C TYR A 230 -9.30 -17.62 13.23
N ASP A 231 -10.39 -16.87 13.04
CA ASP A 231 -10.96 -15.99 14.07
C ASP A 231 -11.42 -16.81 15.28
N SER A 232 -12.05 -17.97 15.06
CA SER A 232 -12.50 -18.86 16.12
C SER A 232 -11.32 -19.45 16.91
N CYS A 233 -10.31 -20.02 16.25
CA CYS A 233 -9.20 -20.66 16.96
C CYS A 233 -8.27 -19.66 17.67
N THR A 234 -8.15 -18.44 17.15
CA THR A 234 -7.38 -17.37 17.79
C THR A 234 -8.21 -16.52 18.76
N GLN A 235 -9.49 -16.85 18.95
CA GLN A 235 -10.45 -16.07 19.77
C GLN A 235 -10.48 -14.59 19.37
N GLY A 236 -10.33 -14.31 18.07
CA GLY A 236 -10.29 -12.97 17.51
C GLY A 236 -9.03 -12.16 17.80
N LYS A 237 -7.98 -12.77 18.37
CA LYS A 237 -6.71 -12.12 18.71
C LYS A 237 -5.59 -12.37 17.70
N GLY A 238 -5.83 -13.24 16.72
CA GLY A 238 -4.84 -13.60 15.71
C GLY A 238 -4.56 -12.46 14.75
N ARG A 239 -3.27 -12.22 14.45
CA ARG A 239 -2.86 -11.19 13.49
C ARG A 239 -3.02 -11.69 12.06
N VAL A 240 -3.59 -10.83 11.22
CA VAL A 240 -3.74 -11.07 9.80
C VAL A 240 -2.78 -10.16 9.05
N GLY A 241 -1.82 -10.76 8.34
CA GLY A 241 -0.95 -10.10 7.38
C GLY A 241 -1.50 -10.23 5.96
N SER A 242 -0.68 -9.85 4.98
CA SER A 242 -1.01 -9.96 3.56
C SER A 242 0.12 -10.59 2.75
N VAL A 243 -0.24 -11.41 1.78
CA VAL A 243 0.62 -11.75 0.64
C VAL A 243 0.22 -10.84 -0.51
N VAL A 244 1.16 -10.04 -1.00
CA VAL A 244 0.94 -9.11 -2.10
C VAL A 244 1.65 -9.62 -3.34
N SER A 245 0.93 -9.66 -4.46
CA SER A 245 1.47 -9.96 -5.78
C SER A 245 1.29 -8.75 -6.69
N LEU A 246 2.36 -8.38 -7.39
CA LEU A 246 2.37 -7.32 -8.40
C LEU A 246 2.84 -7.92 -9.73
N ASP A 247 1.93 -7.98 -10.69
CA ASP A 247 2.24 -8.27 -12.08
C ASP A 247 2.20 -6.97 -12.87
N GLN A 248 3.23 -6.71 -13.67
CA GLN A 248 3.32 -5.48 -14.45
C GLN A 248 4.00 -5.73 -15.79
N LEU A 249 3.42 -5.16 -16.84
CA LEU A 249 3.93 -5.18 -18.20
C LEU A 249 4.19 -3.75 -18.66
N ILE A 250 5.42 -3.50 -19.12
CA ILE A 250 5.83 -2.22 -19.69
C ILE A 250 6.35 -2.45 -21.10
N GLN A 251 5.84 -1.70 -22.07
CA GLN A 251 6.36 -1.63 -23.43
C GLN A 251 6.70 -0.18 -23.76
N PRO A 252 7.97 0.19 -23.96
CA PRO A 252 8.33 1.52 -24.43
C PRO A 252 7.85 1.72 -25.87
N ALA A 253 7.52 2.96 -26.24
CA ALA A 253 7.13 3.30 -27.61
C ALA A 253 8.32 3.26 -28.58
N LEU A 254 9.50 3.64 -28.09
CA LEU A 254 10.76 3.57 -28.83
C LEU A 254 11.70 2.57 -28.17
N MET A 255 12.25 1.68 -29.00
CA MET A 255 13.23 0.69 -28.57
C MET A 255 14.57 1.39 -28.30
N PRO A 256 15.09 1.38 -27.07
CA PRO A 256 16.38 1.99 -26.82
C PRO A 256 17.49 1.07 -27.41
N PRO A 257 18.61 1.64 -27.91
CA PRO A 257 19.62 0.90 -28.67
C PRO A 257 20.30 -0.21 -27.84
N PRO A 258 20.48 -1.45 -28.33
CA PRO A 258 21.12 -2.53 -27.56
C PRO A 258 22.54 -2.17 -27.07
N PRO A 259 23.03 -2.74 -25.95
CA PRO A 259 22.43 -3.79 -25.11
C PRO A 259 21.77 -3.25 -23.82
N ILE A 260 20.44 -3.19 -23.77
CA ILE A 260 19.68 -2.52 -22.70
C ILE A 260 18.83 -3.48 -21.84
N SER A 261 18.72 -4.75 -22.21
CA SER A 261 17.86 -5.72 -21.51
C SER A 261 18.30 -6.00 -20.06
N TRP A 262 19.59 -6.23 -19.82
CA TRP A 262 20.15 -6.45 -18.48
C TRP A 262 19.97 -5.22 -17.59
N TYR A 263 20.09 -4.03 -18.19
CA TYR A 263 19.97 -2.76 -17.51
C TYR A 263 18.52 -2.47 -17.10
N LEU A 264 17.56 -2.62 -18.03
CA LEU A 264 16.13 -2.47 -17.73
C LEU A 264 15.69 -3.45 -16.65
N ARG A 265 16.21 -4.67 -16.68
CA ARG A 265 16.01 -5.66 -15.63
C ARG A 265 16.51 -5.14 -14.27
N GLY A 266 17.74 -4.63 -14.22
CA GLY A 266 18.33 -4.08 -13.00
C GLY A 266 17.55 -2.89 -12.41
N ILE A 267 17.16 -1.92 -13.25
CA ILE A 267 16.31 -0.80 -12.81
C ILE A 267 14.97 -1.32 -12.29
N THR A 268 14.29 -2.17 -13.05
CA THR A 268 12.94 -2.64 -12.69
C THR A 268 12.97 -3.35 -11.33
N ILE A 269 13.99 -4.18 -11.07
CA ILE A 269 14.19 -4.83 -9.77
C ILE A 269 14.37 -3.78 -8.67
N ARG A 270 15.34 -2.86 -8.80
CA ARG A 270 15.63 -1.84 -7.77
C ARG A 270 14.44 -0.92 -7.49
N THR A 271 13.75 -0.47 -8.53
CA THR A 271 12.55 0.37 -8.38
C THR A 271 11.45 -0.37 -7.62
N THR A 272 11.28 -1.67 -7.90
CA THR A 272 10.30 -2.51 -7.21
C THR A 272 10.71 -2.74 -5.75
N GLU A 273 11.99 -2.99 -5.47
CA GLU A 273 12.51 -3.13 -4.09
C GLU A 273 12.27 -1.86 -3.27
N MET A 274 12.52 -0.67 -3.84
CA MET A 274 12.24 0.60 -3.18
C MET A 274 10.75 0.77 -2.89
N LEU A 275 9.89 0.43 -3.87
CA LEU A 275 8.44 0.50 -3.70
C LEU A 275 7.96 -0.42 -2.57
N VAL A 276 8.47 -1.65 -2.51
CA VAL A 276 8.15 -2.61 -1.44
C VAL A 276 8.66 -2.10 -0.09
N LYS A 277 9.87 -1.53 -0.04
CA LYS A 277 10.44 -0.95 1.19
C LYS A 277 9.59 0.21 1.72
N ASP A 278 9.15 1.10 0.84
CA ASP A 278 8.25 2.21 1.21
C ASP A 278 6.95 1.69 1.83
N LEU A 279 6.37 0.62 1.27
CA LEU A 279 5.19 -0.03 1.84
C LEU A 279 5.47 -0.69 3.20
N PHE A 280 6.64 -1.31 3.39
CA PHE A 280 7.03 -1.89 4.68
C PHE A 280 7.20 -0.83 5.76
N VAL A 281 7.78 0.32 5.42
CA VAL A 281 7.90 1.46 6.34
C VAL A 281 6.51 1.95 6.77
N GLU A 282 5.59 2.14 5.83
CA GLU A 282 4.22 2.55 6.17
C GLU A 282 3.47 1.47 6.97
N ALA A 283 3.71 0.20 6.66
CA ALA A 283 3.15 -0.91 7.43
C ALA A 283 3.65 -0.94 8.88
N ALA A 284 4.95 -0.70 9.11
CA ALA A 284 5.50 -0.57 10.45
C ALA A 284 4.88 0.61 11.21
N ARG A 285 4.73 1.76 10.54
CA ARG A 285 4.10 2.95 11.13
C ARG A 285 2.66 2.68 11.59
N LEU A 286 1.86 2.02 10.76
CA LEU A 286 0.46 1.69 11.07
C LEU A 286 0.31 0.66 12.20
N ARG A 287 1.28 -0.26 12.34
CA ARG A 287 1.30 -1.19 13.48
C ARG A 287 1.64 -0.50 14.81
N CYS A 288 2.46 0.54 14.80
CA CYS A 288 2.92 1.27 16.01
C CYS A 288 1.99 2.41 16.47
N THR A 289 0.84 2.66 15.82
CA THR A 289 -0.02 3.81 16.19
C THR A 289 -0.81 3.53 17.47
N MET A 290 -0.30 3.97 18.62
CA MET A 290 -0.97 3.91 19.93
C MET A 290 -2.01 5.04 20.05
N ASN A 291 -3.22 4.74 20.56
CA ASN A 291 -4.23 5.77 20.85
C ASN A 291 -3.74 6.63 22.03
N SER A 292 -3.32 7.87 21.76
CA SER A 292 -3.14 8.90 22.79
C SER A 292 -4.27 9.91 22.71
N GLU A 293 -5.41 9.56 23.32
CA GLU A 293 -6.38 10.56 23.75
C GLU A 293 -6.04 10.93 25.19
N GLY A 294 -5.33 12.05 25.36
CA GLY A 294 -5.05 12.65 26.66
C GLY A 294 -3.58 13.01 26.86
N ASP A 295 -3.11 14.10 26.25
CA ASP A 295 -2.65 15.28 27.00
C ASP A 295 -2.29 16.40 26.02
N LYS A 296 -2.80 17.60 26.25
CA LYS A 296 -2.44 18.82 25.50
C LYS A 296 -1.48 19.62 26.36
N GLY A 297 -0.27 19.83 25.86
CA GLY A 297 0.68 20.79 26.41
C GLY A 297 1.46 21.43 25.28
N ASP A 298 1.18 22.71 25.03
CA ASP A 298 1.82 23.56 24.04
C ASP A 298 3.31 23.77 24.35
N LEU A 299 4.16 23.81 23.32
CA LEU A 299 5.39 24.60 23.31
C LEU A 299 5.90 24.77 21.86
N GLU A 300 5.78 26.00 21.36
CA GLU A 300 6.43 26.51 20.17
C GLU A 300 7.96 26.49 20.32
N GLY A 301 8.67 26.19 19.22
CA GLY A 301 10.12 26.35 19.12
C GLY A 301 10.60 26.08 17.70
N SER A 302 11.13 27.11 17.05
CA SER A 302 11.47 27.16 15.62
C SER A 302 12.85 26.57 15.28
N VAL A 303 13.02 26.14 14.02
CA VAL A 303 14.27 26.13 13.21
C VAL A 303 15.28 24.99 13.58
N HIS A 304 15.95 24.23 12.70
CA HIS A 304 16.56 24.52 11.38
C HIS A 304 16.60 23.28 10.46
N HIS A 305 16.53 23.57 9.17
CA HIS A 305 16.76 22.74 8.00
C HIS A 305 18.26 22.42 7.83
N SER A 306 18.68 21.15 8.02
CA SER A 306 19.90 20.55 7.43
C SER A 306 20.22 19.15 8.00
N MET A 307 19.43 18.10 7.69
CA MET A 307 19.88 16.72 7.98
C MET A 307 19.16 15.63 7.17
N LEU A 308 18.83 15.88 5.90
CA LEU A 308 18.19 14.88 5.02
C LEU A 308 19.06 14.42 3.84
N ASP A 309 20.26 14.99 3.69
CA ASP A 309 21.20 14.61 2.61
C ASP A 309 22.24 13.55 3.02
N SER A 310 22.34 13.17 4.30
CA SER A 310 23.40 12.26 4.76
C SER A 310 23.03 10.77 4.81
N VAL A 311 21.79 10.39 4.47
CA VAL A 311 21.36 8.97 4.43
C VAL A 311 21.41 8.38 3.01
N TYR A 312 21.66 9.21 1.99
CA TYR A 312 21.90 8.78 0.61
C TYR A 312 23.39 8.84 0.21
N GLY A 313 24.28 8.57 1.17
CA GLY A 313 25.71 8.44 0.93
C GLY A 313 26.07 7.14 0.20
N PHE A 314 26.45 7.28 -1.07
CA PHE A 314 27.54 6.55 -1.74
C PHE A 314 27.61 5.02 -1.57
N VAL A 315 27.26 4.30 -2.65
CA VAL A 315 28.02 3.09 -3.01
C VAL A 315 28.44 3.22 -4.48
N ASP A 316 29.74 3.35 -4.65
CA ASP A 316 30.49 3.48 -5.89
C ASP A 316 30.23 2.28 -6.82
N MET A 317 29.94 2.55 -8.09
CA MET A 317 29.75 1.52 -9.13
C MET A 317 31.09 1.07 -9.69
N LYS A 318 31.93 0.50 -8.83
CA LYS A 318 33.03 -0.39 -9.22
C LYS A 318 33.20 -1.48 -8.16
N GLN A 319 32.51 -2.60 -8.33
CA GLN A 319 33.11 -3.94 -8.38
C GLN A 319 32.07 -5.06 -8.27
N ARG A 320 32.19 -5.98 -9.25
CA ARG A 320 31.76 -7.38 -9.32
C ARG A 320 30.29 -7.68 -9.65
#